data_AF-A0A5N0ECF4-F1
#
_entry.id   AF-A0A5N0ECF4-F1
#
_cell.length_a   1.000
_cell.length_b   1.000
_cell.length_c   1.000
_cell.angle_alpha   90.00
_cell.angle_beta   90.00
_cell.angle_gamma   90.00
#
_symmetry.space_group_name_H-M   'P 1'
#
loop_
_entity.id
_entity.type
_entity.pdbx_description
1 polymer ?
#
loop_
_entity_poly.entity_id
_entity_poly.type
_entity_poly.pdbx_seq_one_letter_code
_entity_poly.pdbx_strand_id
1 'polypeptide(L)'
;MGDGVGDDPLVDGMNISLWYRRDFHITDASRLLAAARRAYLDLHPDASPLEAEQQVSCAAEALFTILEQTGLLSDDVDERLDGYEADGLDLGGRKVKVVLDEPWPLSRDPRGNCLRGDVFALPTTEDDA
;
A
#
# COMPACT_ATOMS: atom_id res chain seq x y z
N MET A 1 27.75 -12.56 -6.95
CA MET A 1 26.75 -13.07 -5.99
C MET A 1 26.34 -11.87 -5.18
N GLY A 2 25.16 -11.32 -5.44
CA GLY A 2 24.68 -10.19 -4.66
C GLY A 2 24.23 -10.70 -3.30
N ASP A 3 24.70 -10.05 -2.23
CA ASP A 3 24.07 -10.14 -0.90
C ASP A 3 22.62 -9.69 -1.07
N GLY A 4 21.69 -10.63 -1.15
CA GLY A 4 20.27 -10.33 -1.13
C GLY A 4 19.89 -9.97 0.30
N VAL A 5 19.27 -8.81 0.50
CA VAL A 5 18.62 -8.50 1.77
C VAL A 5 17.54 -9.57 2.01
N GLY A 6 17.71 -10.40 3.04
CA GLY A 6 16.81 -11.51 3.38
C GLY A 6 17.34 -12.93 3.11
N ASP A 7 18.63 -13.11 2.79
CA ASP A 7 19.25 -14.44 2.60
C ASP A 7 19.61 -15.17 3.93
N ASP A 8 19.38 -14.53 5.08
CA ASP A 8 19.61 -15.13 6.40
C ASP A 8 18.65 -16.30 6.69
N PRO A 9 19.09 -17.36 7.39
CA PRO A 9 18.20 -18.45 7.79
C PRO A 9 17.14 -17.96 8.80
N LEU A 10 15.93 -18.54 8.72
CA LEU A 10 14.87 -18.28 9.68
C LEU A 10 15.28 -18.80 11.07
N VAL A 11 15.19 -17.94 12.10
CA VAL A 11 15.50 -18.29 13.49
C VAL A 11 14.41 -17.79 14.44
N ASP A 12 14.22 -18.50 15.54
CA ASP A 12 13.23 -18.14 16.57
C ASP A 12 13.51 -16.74 17.15
N GLY A 13 12.44 -15.97 17.35
CA GLY A 13 12.52 -14.59 17.88
C GLY A 13 13.01 -13.55 16.88
N MET A 14 13.19 -13.90 15.60
CA MET A 14 13.51 -12.95 14.53
C MET A 14 12.33 -11.99 14.30
N ASN A 15 12.62 -10.69 14.28
CA ASN A 15 11.66 -9.67 13.85
C ASN A 15 11.88 -9.36 12.37
N ILE A 16 10.85 -9.58 11.54
CA ILE A 16 10.91 -9.32 10.11
C ILE A 16 9.93 -8.19 9.77
N SER A 17 10.44 -7.15 9.10
CA SER A 17 9.62 -6.05 8.57
C SER A 17 9.60 -6.11 7.05
N LEU A 18 8.42 -6.32 6.46
CA LEU A 18 8.24 -6.22 5.02
C LEU A 18 7.93 -4.77 4.63
N TRP A 19 8.84 -4.16 3.86
CA TRP A 19 8.59 -2.86 3.25
C TRP A 19 8.15 -3.06 1.80
N TYR A 20 6.95 -2.59 1.50
CA TYR A 20 6.35 -2.76 0.18
C TYR A 20 5.98 -1.39 -0.40
N ARG A 21 6.54 -1.07 -1.58
CA ARG A 21 6.28 0.16 -2.31
C ARG A 21 5.59 -0.16 -3.64
N ARG A 22 4.48 0.53 -3.91
CA ARG A 22 3.77 0.48 -5.19
C ARG A 22 3.42 1.91 -5.61
N ASP A 23 3.86 2.29 -6.79
CA ASP A 23 3.63 3.63 -7.32
C ASP A 23 2.47 3.61 -8.32
N PHE A 24 1.63 4.64 -8.26
CA PHE A 24 0.45 4.79 -9.10
C PHE A 24 0.57 6.07 -9.92
N HIS A 25 0.21 5.99 -11.19
CA HIS A 25 0.12 7.14 -12.06
C HIS A 25 -1.34 7.39 -12.44
N ILE A 26 -1.87 8.56 -12.05
CA ILE A 26 -3.25 8.96 -12.35
C ILE A 26 -3.30 9.50 -13.78
N THR A 27 -3.91 8.72 -14.68
CA THR A 27 -4.09 9.13 -16.09
C THR A 27 -5.38 9.92 -16.32
N ASP A 28 -6.37 9.75 -15.44
CA ASP A 28 -7.68 10.42 -15.51
C ASP A 28 -8.29 10.48 -14.10
N ALA A 29 -8.23 11.65 -13.47
CA ALA A 29 -8.65 11.83 -12.09
C ALA A 29 -10.18 11.67 -11.90
N SER A 30 -10.98 12.18 -12.85
CA SER A 30 -12.44 12.11 -12.76
C SER A 30 -12.94 10.67 -12.88
N ARG A 31 -12.38 9.89 -13.81
CA ARG A 31 -12.72 8.46 -13.92
C ARG A 31 -12.26 7.65 -12.72
N LEU A 32 -11.11 7.98 -12.13
CA LEU A 32 -10.62 7.33 -10.92
C LEU A 32 -11.55 7.60 -9.73
N LEU A 33 -11.94 8.86 -9.50
CA LEU A 33 -12.87 9.21 -8.42
C LEU A 33 -14.23 8.52 -8.60
N ALA A 34 -14.76 8.47 -9.82
CA ALA A 34 -16.00 7.76 -10.10
C ALA A 34 -15.88 6.24 -9.87
N ALA A 35 -14.71 5.64 -10.13
CA ALA A 35 -14.45 4.25 -9.81
C ALA A 35 -14.35 4.01 -8.30
N ALA A 36 -13.62 4.85 -7.57
CA ALA A 36 -13.48 4.74 -6.13
C ALA A 36 -14.82 4.92 -5.39
N ARG A 37 -15.67 5.86 -5.82
CA ARG A 37 -17.02 6.04 -5.26
C ARG A 37 -17.92 4.82 -5.47
N ARG A 38 -17.80 4.14 -6.61
CA ARG A 38 -18.49 2.87 -6.85
C ARG A 38 -17.96 1.78 -5.93
N ALA A 39 -16.63 1.68 -5.78
CA ALA A 39 -16.02 0.74 -4.84
C ALA A 39 -16.46 1.01 -3.39
N TYR A 40 -16.61 2.28 -2.99
CA TYR A 40 -17.16 2.64 -1.68
C TYR A 40 -18.58 2.11 -1.49
N LEU A 41 -19.46 2.29 -2.49
CA LEU A 41 -20.84 1.78 -2.42
C LEU A 41 -20.89 0.24 -2.43
N ASP A 42 -19.95 -0.43 -3.10
CA ASP A 42 -19.83 -1.89 -3.06
C ASP A 42 -19.43 -2.38 -1.66
N LEU A 43 -18.55 -1.64 -0.97
CA LEU A 43 -18.11 -1.93 0.41
C LEU A 43 -19.16 -1.56 1.47
N HIS A 44 -20.00 -0.55 1.19
CA HIS A 44 -21.02 -0.03 2.09
C HIS A 44 -22.40 -0.04 1.42
N PRO A 45 -23.10 -1.19 1.38
CA PRO A 45 -24.35 -1.34 0.62
C PRO A 45 -25.49 -0.41 1.06
N ASP A 46 -25.46 0.04 2.32
CA ASP A 46 -26.47 0.95 2.88
C ASP A 46 -26.15 2.44 2.62
N ALA A 47 -24.96 2.76 2.08
CA ALA A 47 -24.55 4.12 1.80
C ALA A 47 -25.22 4.67 0.52
N SER A 48 -25.51 5.96 0.54
CA SER A 48 -26.02 6.70 -0.59
C SER A 48 -24.89 7.20 -1.51
N PRO A 49 -25.20 7.49 -2.79
CA PRO A 49 -24.23 8.11 -3.69
C PRO A 49 -23.66 9.43 -3.15
N LEU A 50 -24.48 10.23 -2.45
CA LEU A 50 -24.04 11.48 -1.85
C LEU A 50 -22.99 11.25 -0.74
N GLU A 51 -23.18 10.22 0.09
CA GLU A 51 -22.19 9.84 1.10
C GLU A 51 -20.89 9.36 0.45
N ALA A 52 -20.96 8.57 -0.63
CA ALA A 52 -19.77 8.15 -1.37
C ALA A 52 -18.99 9.36 -1.93
N GLU A 53 -19.68 10.40 -2.41
CA GLU A 53 -19.02 11.63 -2.88
C GLU A 53 -18.30 12.40 -1.76
N GLN A 54 -18.86 12.39 -0.55
CA GLN A 54 -18.29 13.04 0.62
C GLN A 54 -17.09 12.27 1.19
N GLN A 55 -17.18 10.94 1.22
CA GLN A 55 -16.12 10.07 1.76
C GLN A 55 -14.97 9.86 0.78
N VAL A 56 -15.24 9.99 -0.53
CA VAL A 56 -14.23 9.84 -1.58
C VAL A 56 -14.15 11.13 -2.39
N SER A 57 -13.33 12.05 -1.87
CA SER A 57 -13.17 13.41 -2.36
C SER A 57 -11.75 13.72 -2.85
N CYS A 58 -10.74 12.99 -2.37
CA CYS A 58 -9.34 13.22 -2.71
C CYS A 58 -8.60 11.96 -3.20
N ALA A 59 -7.35 12.13 -3.66
CA ALA A 59 -6.54 11.04 -4.20
C ALA A 59 -6.23 9.94 -3.18
N ALA A 60 -5.98 10.31 -1.92
CA ALA A 60 -5.70 9.35 -0.86
C ALA A 60 -6.92 8.48 -0.58
N GLU A 61 -8.09 9.09 -0.34
CA GLU A 61 -9.36 8.39 -0.14
C GLU A 61 -9.68 7.48 -1.33
N ALA A 62 -9.56 8.00 -2.56
CA ALA A 62 -9.82 7.21 -3.75
C ALA A 62 -8.92 5.97 -3.86
N LEU A 63 -7.63 6.11 -3.56
CA LEU A 63 -6.69 4.98 -3.58
C LEU A 63 -6.98 4.00 -2.44
N PHE A 64 -7.16 4.47 -1.21
CA PHE A 64 -7.45 3.61 -0.07
C PHE A 64 -8.72 2.78 -0.31
N THR A 65 -9.82 3.40 -0.74
CA THR A 65 -11.07 2.69 -1.02
C THR A 65 -10.92 1.62 -2.10
N ILE A 66 -10.18 1.91 -3.18
CA ILE A 66 -9.92 0.90 -4.23
C ILE A 66 -9.06 -0.26 -3.69
N LEU A 67 -8.05 0.04 -2.88
CA LEU A 67 -7.16 -0.98 -2.33
C LEU A 67 -7.84 -1.85 -1.27
N GLU A 68 -8.75 -1.27 -0.50
CA GLU A 68 -9.62 -1.99 0.43
C GLU A 68 -10.59 -2.91 -0.33
N GLN A 69 -11.28 -2.40 -1.35
CA GLN A 69 -12.22 -3.18 -2.17
C GLN A 69 -11.53 -4.34 -2.91
N THR A 70 -10.25 -4.20 -3.26
CA THR A 70 -9.46 -5.27 -3.89
C THR A 70 -8.83 -6.24 -2.89
N GLY A 71 -9.05 -6.03 -1.59
CA GLY A 71 -8.53 -6.87 -0.52
C GLY A 71 -7.03 -6.75 -0.33
N LEU A 72 -6.38 -5.67 -0.76
CA LEU A 72 -4.95 -5.45 -0.50
C LEU A 72 -4.71 -4.83 0.88
N LEU A 73 -5.67 -4.06 1.37
CA LEU A 73 -5.62 -3.38 2.68
C LEU A 73 -6.74 -3.82 3.63
N SER A 74 -7.46 -4.90 3.31
CA SER A 74 -8.58 -5.38 4.11
C SER A 74 -8.12 -6.20 5.32
N ASP A 75 -9.01 -6.31 6.31
CA ASP A 75 -8.83 -7.18 7.48
C ASP A 75 -8.77 -8.66 7.07
N ASP A 76 -9.43 -9.05 5.98
CA ASP A 76 -9.35 -10.43 5.43
C ASP A 76 -7.91 -10.90 5.16
N VAL A 77 -6.99 -9.99 4.80
CA VAL A 77 -5.58 -10.35 4.60
C VAL A 77 -4.92 -10.65 5.94
N ASP A 78 -5.20 -9.81 6.93
CA ASP A 78 -4.65 -9.94 8.27
C ASP A 78 -5.20 -11.23 8.92
N GLU A 79 -6.50 -11.53 8.81
CA GLU A 79 -7.10 -12.79 9.29
C GLU A 79 -6.50 -14.04 8.64
N ARG A 80 -6.21 -13.97 7.33
CA ARG A 80 -5.55 -15.08 6.63
C ARG A 80 -4.12 -15.29 7.09
N LEU A 81 -3.44 -14.21 7.47
CA LEU A 81 -2.09 -14.25 8.00
C LEU A 81 -2.08 -14.73 9.46
N ASP A 82 -3.07 -14.33 10.26
CA ASP A 82 -3.27 -14.79 11.65
C ASP A 82 -3.45 -16.31 11.71
N GLY A 83 -4.01 -16.92 10.65
CA GLY A 83 -4.09 -18.37 10.53
C GLY A 83 -2.74 -19.11 10.62
N TYR A 84 -1.62 -18.41 10.41
CA TYR A 84 -0.26 -18.96 10.57
C TYR A 84 0.33 -18.77 11.97
N GLU A 85 -0.42 -18.22 12.94
CA GLU A 85 0.03 -18.14 14.34
C GLU A 85 0.41 -19.53 14.88
N ALA A 86 -0.43 -20.54 14.60
CA ALA A 86 -0.16 -21.93 14.98
C ALA A 86 1.08 -22.52 14.27
N ASP A 87 1.48 -21.94 13.13
CA ASP A 87 2.68 -22.31 12.36
C ASP A 87 3.91 -21.48 12.77
N GLY A 88 3.79 -20.61 13.78
CA GLY A 88 4.89 -19.83 14.36
C GLY A 88 5.04 -18.40 13.83
N LEU A 89 4.05 -17.87 13.09
CA LEU A 89 4.04 -16.48 12.62
C LEU A 89 3.11 -15.62 13.50
N ASP A 90 3.70 -14.78 14.34
CA ASP A 90 2.97 -13.74 15.09
C ASP A 90 2.91 -12.44 14.30
N LEU A 91 1.73 -11.83 14.17
CA LEU A 91 1.54 -10.63 13.35
C LEU A 91 1.83 -9.34 14.14
N GLY A 92 2.76 -8.55 13.61
CA GLY A 92 2.97 -7.17 14.06
C GLY A 92 1.93 -6.20 13.50
N GLY A 93 2.00 -4.95 13.98
CA GLY A 93 1.12 -3.87 13.49
C GLY A 93 1.45 -3.43 12.05
N ARG A 94 0.43 -2.96 11.32
CA ARG A 94 0.54 -2.46 9.94
C ARG A 94 0.59 -0.94 9.88
N LYS A 95 1.41 -0.39 8.97
CA LYS A 95 1.45 1.04 8.65
C LYS A 95 1.42 1.26 7.14
N VAL A 96 0.49 2.10 6.66
CA VAL A 96 0.37 2.49 5.26
C VAL A 96 0.56 4.00 5.13
N LYS A 97 1.28 4.45 4.10
CA LYS A 97 1.48 5.87 3.79
C LYS A 97 1.26 6.11 2.30
N VAL A 98 0.45 7.10 1.97
CA VAL A 98 0.32 7.64 0.60
C VAL A 98 1.24 8.86 0.49
N VAL A 99 2.08 8.87 -0.54
CA VAL A 99 2.93 10.02 -0.91
C VAL A 99 2.38 10.61 -2.20
N LEU A 100 2.04 11.89 -2.17
CA LEU A 100 1.60 12.62 -3.36
C LEU A 100 2.83 13.17 -4.09
N ASP A 101 2.76 13.20 -5.43
CA ASP A 101 3.82 13.74 -6.30
C ASP A 101 5.20 13.17 -5.99
N GLU A 102 5.28 11.84 -5.89
CA GLU A 102 6.52 11.10 -5.61
C GLU A 102 7.64 11.52 -6.60
N PRO A 103 8.76 12.11 -6.12
CA PRO A 103 9.79 12.67 -6.98
C PRO A 103 10.52 11.63 -7.82
N TRP A 104 10.56 10.37 -7.37
CA TRP A 104 11.26 9.29 -8.05
C TRP A 104 10.33 8.10 -8.28
N PRO A 105 9.33 8.21 -9.16
CA PRO A 105 8.34 7.15 -9.32
C PRO A 105 8.98 5.90 -9.92
N LEU A 106 8.60 4.73 -9.39
CA LEU A 106 8.99 3.44 -9.92
C LEU A 106 8.50 3.28 -11.36
N SER A 107 9.41 2.91 -12.26
CA SER A 107 9.03 2.60 -13.65
C SER A 107 8.24 1.30 -13.70
N ARG A 108 7.19 1.27 -14.53
CA ARG A 108 6.45 0.03 -14.82
C ARG A 108 7.27 -0.95 -15.67
N ASP A 109 8.27 -0.46 -16.40
CA ASP A 109 9.12 -1.23 -17.29
C ASP A 109 10.61 -0.85 -17.11
N PRO A 110 11.53 -1.80 -16.82
CA PRO A 110 11.24 -3.20 -16.45
C PRO A 110 10.50 -3.31 -15.13
N ARG A 111 9.61 -4.31 -15.02
CA ARG A 111 8.96 -4.66 -13.75
C ARG A 111 10.03 -5.20 -12.79
N GLY A 112 10.56 -4.31 -11.96
CA GLY A 112 11.62 -4.63 -11.02
C GLY A 112 12.80 -3.69 -11.21
N ASN A 113 12.80 -2.61 -10.43
CA ASN A 113 13.98 -1.76 -10.31
C ASN A 113 14.62 -2.01 -8.94
N CYS A 114 14.99 -3.28 -8.68
CA CYS A 114 15.71 -3.70 -7.47
C CYS A 114 17.16 -3.16 -7.42
N LEU A 115 17.55 -2.25 -8.32
CA LEU A 115 18.93 -1.85 -8.59
C LEU A 115 19.18 -0.34 -8.51
N ARG A 116 18.20 0.48 -8.08
CA ARG A 116 18.37 1.93 -7.92
C ARG A 116 18.27 2.35 -6.45
N GLY A 117 19.42 2.39 -5.76
CA GLY A 117 19.54 2.93 -4.40
C GLY A 117 18.58 2.27 -3.38
N ASP A 118 18.49 2.85 -2.20
CA ASP A 118 17.44 2.48 -1.25
C ASP A 118 16.13 3.16 -1.68
N VAL A 119 15.25 2.42 -2.36
CA VAL A 119 13.93 2.90 -2.82
C VAL A 119 12.93 3.15 -1.67
N PHE A 120 13.31 2.79 -0.44
CA PHE A 120 12.59 3.09 0.79
C PHE A 120 13.21 4.25 1.57
N ALA A 121 14.35 4.80 1.12
CA ALA A 121 14.94 5.98 1.74
C ALA A 121 13.97 7.17 1.61
N LEU A 122 13.63 7.77 2.75
CA LEU A 122 12.87 9.02 2.77
C LEU A 122 13.75 10.15 2.19
N PRO A 123 13.18 11.15 1.50
CA PRO A 123 13.91 12.36 1.19
C PRO A 123 14.43 12.97 2.50
N THR A 124 15.74 13.22 2.57
CA THR A 124 16.33 13.98 3.67
C THR A 124 15.71 15.38 3.64
N THR A 125 15.01 15.76 4.70
CA THR A 125 14.60 17.15 4.92
C THR A 125 15.87 18.00 5.07
N GLU A 126 16.44 18.43 3.95
CA GLU A 126 17.26 19.62 3.86
C GLU A 126 16.37 20.71 3.26
N ASP A 127 15.52 21.29 4.10
CA ASP A 127 14.97 22.64 3.96
C ASP A 127 14.54 23.10 5.36
N ASP A 128 15.53 23.21 6.24
CA ASP A 128 15.54 24.16 7.35
C ASP A 128 16.79 25.03 7.14
N ALA A 129 16.67 26.06 6.29
CA ALA A 129 17.61 27.17 6.18
C ALA A 129 16.88 28.46 5.77
#